data_AF-A0A5D2F8Z3-F1
#
_entry.id   AF-A0A5D2F8Z3-F1
#
_cell.length_a   1.000
_cell.length_b   1.000
_cell.length_c   1.000
_cell.angle_alpha   90.00
_cell.angle_beta   90.00
_cell.angle_gamma   90.00
#
_symmetry.space_group_name_H-M   'P 1'
#
loop_
_entity.id
_entity.type
_entity.pdbx_description
1 polymer ?
#
loop_
_entity_poly.entity_id
_entity_poly.type
_entity_poly.pdbx_seq_one_letter_code
_entity_poly.pdbx_strand_id
1 'polypeptide(L)'
;MPEPNVVSYTSLLSGYISASKPQLCLWMFREMHNSPVLPNEFTFATAVNACSILVDLQKGKQVHGLVEVFGFRFNLVVCSSLVDMYGKCNEVDFAQLVFDSMADKNVVSWTSMITAYAQNGRGNEALEVFREFNLLDWEIPNKFMLASVINACASSGKLVSGKTTHGAVIRHGHDSNDVVASTLVDMYAKCGCIVYAARVFRRVRNPCVIPYTSMIVASGKHGLGKVSIELFEEMIDKRIKPNDVTFVAVLHACSHSSLVDQGLEYFNSMSWKHGVVPEAKHYTCVVDMLSRTGRFDEAYRLAKSIQVNPNEGASLWGTLLSASRLHGRLDIAVEASKRLIESDQQVDGAYVTLSNAYVLAGEWENANDLRKKMKQTGVCKEPGCSWIDIKDSTYVFYAGNILFLRGTEVLRMLKELEREMKEKGRSKGLVFVDVEEEAMEETVDH
;
A
#
# COMPACT_ATOMS: atom_id res chain seq x y z
N MET A 1 -18.11 -40.53 8.46
CA MET A 1 -19.58 -40.45 8.55
C MET A 1 -20.16 -41.37 7.49
N PRO A 2 -21.22 -42.15 7.77
CA PRO A 2 -21.70 -43.15 6.81
C PRO A 2 -22.26 -42.54 5.53
N GLU A 3 -22.90 -41.36 5.60
CA GLU A 3 -23.31 -40.58 4.42
C GLU A 3 -23.16 -39.07 4.71
N PRO A 4 -22.25 -38.35 4.00
CA PRO A 4 -22.11 -36.92 4.16
C PRO A 4 -23.30 -36.17 3.51
N ASN A 5 -23.85 -35.18 4.20
CA ASN A 5 -24.92 -34.31 3.68
C ASN A 5 -24.41 -32.87 3.49
N VAL A 6 -25.25 -31.97 2.96
CA VAL A 6 -24.87 -30.58 2.67
C VAL A 6 -24.30 -29.87 3.90
N VAL A 7 -24.91 -30.07 5.08
CA VAL A 7 -24.46 -29.44 6.33
C VAL A 7 -23.07 -29.95 6.75
N SER A 8 -22.80 -31.25 6.60
CA SER A 8 -21.49 -31.83 6.88
C SER A 8 -20.41 -31.25 5.97
N TYR A 9 -20.69 -31.12 4.66
CA TYR A 9 -19.78 -30.50 3.71
C TYR A 9 -19.56 -29.01 4.03
N THR A 10 -20.61 -28.22 4.21
CA THR A 10 -20.50 -26.80 4.56
C THR A 10 -19.68 -26.60 5.84
N SER A 11 -19.92 -27.43 6.87
CA SER A 11 -19.18 -27.36 8.13
C SER A 11 -17.69 -27.65 7.96
N LEU A 12 -17.34 -28.66 7.16
CA LEU A 12 -15.95 -28.97 6.83
C LEU A 12 -15.27 -27.85 6.05
N LEU A 13 -15.97 -27.27 5.06
CA LEU A 13 -15.50 -26.13 4.27
C LEU A 13 -15.20 -24.93 5.17
N SER A 14 -16.17 -24.53 6.01
CA SER A 14 -15.99 -23.43 6.96
C SER A 14 -14.90 -23.71 7.99
N GLY A 15 -14.75 -24.98 8.40
CA GLY A 15 -13.65 -25.44 9.25
C GLY A 15 -12.27 -25.24 8.60
N TYR A 16 -12.11 -25.58 7.32
CA TYR A 16 -10.86 -25.35 6.60
C TYR A 16 -10.51 -23.87 6.45
N ILE A 17 -11.52 -23.01 6.22
CA ILE A 17 -11.33 -21.56 6.20
C ILE A 17 -10.85 -21.05 7.57
N SER A 18 -11.50 -21.50 8.65
CA SER A 18 -11.16 -21.12 10.02
C SER A 18 -9.75 -21.59 10.42
N ALA A 19 -9.28 -22.70 9.86
CA ALA A 19 -7.92 -23.21 10.05
C ALA A 19 -6.88 -22.59 9.08
N SER A 20 -7.25 -21.53 8.35
CA SER A 20 -6.40 -20.85 7.35
C SER A 20 -5.87 -21.78 6.24
N LYS A 21 -6.68 -22.75 5.81
CA LYS A 21 -6.37 -23.70 4.73
C LYS A 21 -7.36 -23.58 3.55
N PRO A 22 -7.40 -22.41 2.86
CA PRO A 22 -8.38 -22.17 1.80
C PRO A 22 -8.24 -23.10 0.58
N GLN A 23 -7.03 -23.61 0.30
CA GLN A 23 -6.84 -24.59 -0.79
C GLN A 23 -7.58 -25.92 -0.51
N LEU A 24 -7.57 -26.39 0.75
CA LEU A 24 -8.31 -27.59 1.15
C LEU A 24 -9.82 -27.36 1.12
N CYS A 25 -10.28 -26.13 1.41
CA CYS A 25 -11.67 -25.75 1.23
C CYS A 25 -12.10 -25.92 -0.25
N LEU A 26 -11.34 -25.37 -1.19
CA LEU A 26 -11.66 -25.51 -2.62
C LEU A 26 -11.59 -26.96 -3.11
N TRP A 27 -10.62 -27.73 -2.61
CA TRP A 27 -10.55 -29.17 -2.88
C TRP A 27 -11.81 -29.89 -2.38
N MET A 28 -12.22 -29.67 -1.14
CA MET A 28 -13.42 -30.29 -0.57
C MET A 28 -14.71 -29.84 -1.28
N PHE A 29 -14.77 -28.60 -1.77
CA PHE A 29 -15.90 -28.11 -2.56
C PHE A 29 -15.99 -28.84 -3.91
N ARG A 30 -14.85 -29.12 -4.54
CA ARG A 30 -14.78 -29.95 -5.75
C ARG A 30 -15.22 -31.38 -5.49
N GLU A 31 -14.81 -31.98 -4.36
CA GLU A 31 -15.28 -33.32 -3.97
C GLU A 31 -16.80 -33.35 -3.75
N MET A 32 -17.37 -32.31 -3.12
CA MET A 32 -18.82 -32.16 -2.99
C MET A 32 -19.51 -32.09 -4.35
N HIS A 33 -18.97 -31.32 -5.29
CA HIS A 33 -19.50 -31.20 -6.65
C HIS A 33 -19.47 -32.54 -7.42
N ASN A 34 -18.50 -33.41 -7.14
CA ASN A 34 -18.42 -34.76 -7.71
C ASN A 34 -19.32 -35.79 -6.99
N SER A 35 -19.99 -35.38 -5.91
CA SER A 35 -20.93 -36.18 -5.13
C SER A 35 -22.38 -35.87 -5.52
N PRO A 36 -23.37 -36.69 -5.14
CA PRO A 36 -24.78 -36.37 -5.37
C PRO A 36 -25.33 -35.25 -4.45
N VAL A 37 -24.51 -34.72 -3.54
CA VAL A 37 -24.93 -33.71 -2.56
C VAL A 37 -24.86 -32.32 -3.18
N LEU A 38 -26.00 -31.64 -3.27
CA LEU A 38 -26.09 -30.30 -3.88
C LEU A 38 -25.57 -29.20 -2.93
N PRO A 39 -24.78 -28.24 -3.45
CA PRO A 39 -24.39 -27.03 -2.72
C PRO A 39 -25.59 -26.16 -2.31
N ASN A 40 -25.48 -25.48 -1.17
CA ASN A 40 -26.37 -24.40 -0.77
C ASN A 40 -25.66 -23.04 -0.80
N GLU A 41 -26.36 -21.97 -0.44
CA GLU A 41 -25.86 -20.60 -0.41
C GLU A 41 -24.61 -20.44 0.47
N PHE A 42 -24.56 -21.14 1.61
CA PHE A 42 -23.42 -21.07 2.53
C PHE A 42 -22.20 -21.83 1.99
N THR A 43 -22.41 -22.94 1.27
CA THR A 43 -21.35 -23.66 0.57
C THR A 43 -20.71 -22.77 -0.49
N PHE A 44 -21.52 -22.11 -1.33
CA PHE A 44 -21.01 -21.18 -2.34
C PHE A 44 -20.30 -19.98 -1.72
N ALA A 45 -20.90 -19.33 -0.72
CA ALA A 45 -20.27 -18.21 -0.03
C ALA A 45 -18.91 -18.60 0.58
N THR A 46 -18.80 -19.80 1.17
CA THR A 46 -17.54 -20.30 1.73
C THR A 46 -16.50 -20.59 0.65
N ALA A 47 -16.89 -21.18 -0.48
CA ALA A 47 -15.99 -21.42 -1.61
C ALA A 47 -15.50 -20.10 -2.24
N VAL A 48 -16.39 -19.12 -2.43
CA VAL A 48 -16.04 -17.77 -2.91
C VAL A 48 -15.09 -17.07 -1.94
N ASN A 49 -15.33 -17.17 -0.63
CA ASN A 49 -14.43 -16.63 0.38
C ASN A 49 -13.03 -17.30 0.33
N ALA A 50 -12.96 -18.61 0.05
CA ALA A 50 -11.69 -19.29 -0.17
C ALA A 50 -10.91 -18.69 -1.36
N CYS A 51 -11.60 -18.41 -2.48
CA CYS A 51 -11.00 -17.73 -3.64
C CYS A 51 -10.57 -16.30 -3.29
N SER A 52 -11.37 -15.56 -2.50
CA SER A 52 -11.05 -14.21 -2.01
C SER A 52 -9.76 -14.19 -1.17
N ILE A 53 -9.61 -15.13 -0.23
CA ILE A 53 -8.40 -15.25 0.60
C ILE A 53 -7.17 -15.59 -0.24
N LEU A 54 -7.33 -16.42 -1.27
CA LEU A 54 -6.26 -16.83 -2.17
C LEU A 54 -5.94 -15.82 -3.27
N VAL A 55 -6.80 -14.82 -3.46
CA VAL A 55 -6.75 -13.89 -4.60
C VAL A 55 -6.71 -14.66 -5.94
N ASP A 56 -7.44 -15.78 -6.01
CA ASP A 56 -7.49 -16.66 -7.20
C ASP A 56 -8.71 -16.31 -8.06
N LEU A 57 -8.53 -15.31 -8.93
CA LEU A 57 -9.58 -14.81 -9.81
C LEU A 57 -10.15 -15.88 -10.74
N GLN A 58 -9.32 -16.80 -11.22
CA GLN A 58 -9.74 -17.83 -12.17
C GLN A 58 -10.68 -18.83 -11.49
N LYS A 59 -10.30 -19.34 -10.31
CA LYS A 59 -11.21 -20.19 -9.53
C LYS A 59 -12.44 -19.42 -9.06
N GLY A 60 -12.29 -18.14 -8.69
CA GLY A 60 -13.41 -17.26 -8.37
C GLY A 60 -14.45 -17.18 -9.49
N LYS A 61 -14.02 -16.95 -10.74
CA LYS A 61 -14.89 -16.93 -11.93
C LYS A 61 -15.56 -18.28 -12.19
N GLN A 62 -14.86 -19.40 -11.98
CA GLN A 62 -15.44 -20.75 -12.10
C GLN A 62 -16.55 -20.98 -11.07
N VAL A 63 -16.31 -20.63 -9.80
CA VAL A 63 -17.32 -20.75 -8.75
C VAL A 63 -18.51 -19.82 -9.02
N HIS A 64 -18.28 -18.60 -9.51
CA HIS A 64 -19.37 -17.70 -9.91
C HIS A 64 -20.20 -18.28 -11.06
N GLY A 65 -19.58 -18.92 -12.06
CA GLY A 65 -20.30 -19.65 -13.10
C GLY A 65 -21.20 -20.76 -12.54
N LEU A 66 -20.74 -21.49 -11.50
CA LEU A 66 -21.57 -22.47 -10.81
C LEU A 66 -22.71 -21.82 -10.01
N VAL A 67 -22.48 -20.67 -9.38
CA VAL A 67 -23.54 -19.90 -8.69
C VAL A 67 -24.68 -19.56 -9.65
N GLU A 68 -24.36 -19.15 -10.88
CA GLU A 68 -25.34 -18.89 -11.95
C GLU A 68 -26.11 -20.16 -12.33
N VAL A 69 -25.40 -21.26 -12.61
CA VAL A 69 -26.00 -22.54 -13.03
C VAL A 69 -26.93 -23.13 -11.98
N PHE A 70 -26.58 -23.01 -10.70
CA PHE A 70 -27.38 -23.54 -9.58
C PHE A 70 -28.46 -22.56 -9.10
N GLY A 71 -28.62 -21.40 -9.76
CA GLY A 71 -29.71 -20.46 -9.50
C GLY A 71 -29.51 -19.53 -8.28
N PHE A 72 -28.28 -19.38 -7.80
CA PHE A 72 -27.95 -18.53 -6.65
C PHE A 72 -27.55 -17.08 -7.02
N ARG A 73 -27.72 -16.67 -8.29
CA ARG A 73 -27.32 -15.35 -8.81
C ARG A 73 -27.92 -14.13 -8.12
N PHE A 74 -29.05 -14.29 -7.42
CA PHE A 74 -29.71 -13.22 -6.65
C PHE A 74 -29.65 -13.46 -5.14
N ASN A 75 -28.91 -14.48 -4.69
CA ASN A 75 -28.82 -14.78 -3.27
C ASN A 75 -27.91 -13.75 -2.57
N LEU A 76 -28.50 -12.99 -1.63
CA LEU A 76 -27.84 -11.90 -0.90
C LEU A 76 -26.47 -12.28 -0.31
N VAL A 77 -26.36 -13.46 0.31
CA VAL A 77 -25.12 -13.93 0.97
C VAL A 77 -24.04 -14.24 -0.07
N VAL A 78 -24.42 -14.94 -1.14
CA VAL A 78 -23.50 -15.31 -2.22
C VAL A 78 -23.03 -14.08 -2.99
N CYS A 79 -23.94 -13.18 -3.39
CA CYS A 79 -23.60 -11.95 -4.09
C CYS A 79 -22.69 -11.05 -3.23
N SER A 80 -22.96 -10.90 -1.93
CA SER A 80 -22.09 -10.12 -1.03
C SER A 80 -20.66 -10.69 -0.95
N SER A 81 -20.54 -12.02 -0.99
CA SER A 81 -19.25 -12.71 -1.00
C SER A 81 -18.55 -12.58 -2.35
N LEU A 82 -19.28 -12.57 -3.46
CA LEU A 82 -18.75 -12.33 -4.81
C LEU A 82 -18.22 -10.89 -4.96
N VAL A 83 -18.94 -9.89 -4.46
CA VAL A 83 -18.48 -8.49 -4.43
C VAL A 83 -17.14 -8.38 -3.68
N ASP A 84 -17.03 -8.98 -2.50
CA ASP A 84 -15.77 -9.02 -1.75
C ASP A 84 -14.65 -9.73 -2.51
N MET A 85 -14.93 -10.90 -3.11
CA MET A 85 -13.95 -11.68 -3.86
C MET A 85 -13.41 -10.91 -5.06
N TYR A 86 -14.28 -10.34 -5.89
CA TYR A 86 -13.85 -9.51 -7.02
C TYR A 86 -13.08 -8.28 -6.58
N GLY A 87 -13.51 -7.63 -5.49
CA GLY A 87 -12.78 -6.52 -4.88
C GLY A 87 -11.35 -6.91 -4.46
N LYS A 88 -11.16 -8.03 -3.78
CA LYS A 88 -9.83 -8.53 -3.39
C LYS A 88 -8.97 -8.97 -4.56
N CYS A 89 -9.59 -9.39 -5.67
CA CYS A 89 -8.89 -9.75 -6.91
C CYS A 89 -8.55 -8.55 -7.80
N ASN A 90 -8.73 -7.30 -7.32
CA ASN A 90 -8.51 -6.07 -8.09
C ASN A 90 -9.40 -5.96 -9.34
N GLU A 91 -10.58 -6.57 -9.31
CA GLU A 91 -11.56 -6.63 -10.41
C GLU A 91 -12.84 -5.89 -10.01
N VAL A 92 -12.69 -4.63 -9.60
CA VAL A 92 -13.75 -3.85 -8.97
C VAL A 92 -14.95 -3.61 -9.89
N ASP A 93 -14.74 -3.54 -11.20
CA ASP A 93 -15.85 -3.37 -12.14
C ASP A 93 -16.77 -4.60 -12.18
N PHE A 94 -16.22 -5.81 -12.05
CA PHE A 94 -17.05 -7.02 -11.87
C PHE A 94 -17.74 -7.03 -10.51
N ALA A 95 -17.10 -6.53 -9.45
CA ALA A 95 -17.74 -6.36 -8.14
C ALA A 95 -18.96 -5.43 -8.24
N GLN A 96 -18.82 -4.30 -8.94
CA GLN A 96 -19.90 -3.35 -9.18
C GLN A 96 -21.04 -3.97 -9.99
N LEU A 97 -20.75 -4.73 -11.06
CA LEU A 97 -21.77 -5.45 -11.83
C LEU A 97 -22.58 -6.42 -10.97
N VAL A 98 -21.92 -7.19 -10.10
CA VAL A 98 -22.62 -8.08 -9.17
C VAL A 98 -23.47 -7.26 -8.21
N PHE A 99 -22.92 -6.20 -7.61
CA PHE A 99 -23.63 -5.33 -6.68
C PHE A 99 -24.88 -4.70 -7.31
N ASP A 100 -24.79 -4.18 -8.53
CA ASP A 100 -25.90 -3.55 -9.23
C ASP A 100 -27.02 -4.53 -9.58
N SER A 101 -26.68 -5.80 -9.84
CA SER A 101 -27.67 -6.85 -10.12
C SER A 101 -28.42 -7.36 -8.88
N MET A 102 -27.99 -6.99 -7.67
CA MET A 102 -28.67 -7.35 -6.42
C MET A 102 -29.98 -6.56 -6.25
N ALA A 103 -31.11 -7.27 -6.20
CA ALA A 103 -32.43 -6.69 -5.92
C ALA A 103 -32.51 -6.11 -4.50
N ASP A 104 -32.06 -6.90 -3.51
CA ASP A 104 -31.93 -6.48 -2.12
C ASP A 104 -30.46 -6.30 -1.77
N LYS A 105 -30.15 -5.23 -1.03
CA LYS A 105 -28.81 -4.91 -0.54
C LYS A 105 -28.89 -4.66 0.96
N ASN A 106 -27.93 -5.16 1.73
CA ASN A 106 -27.84 -4.96 3.17
C ASN A 106 -26.53 -4.28 3.56
N VAL A 107 -26.37 -3.88 4.83
CA VAL A 107 -25.13 -3.24 5.31
C VAL A 107 -23.87 -4.03 4.92
N VAL A 108 -23.94 -5.36 4.83
CA VAL A 108 -22.80 -6.20 4.42
C VAL A 108 -22.46 -5.99 2.95
N SER A 109 -23.41 -6.07 2.03
CA SER A 109 -23.16 -5.84 0.59
C SER A 109 -22.66 -4.43 0.30
N TRP A 110 -23.24 -3.42 0.95
CA TRP A 110 -22.77 -2.03 0.86
C TRP A 110 -21.35 -1.86 1.42
N THR A 111 -21.05 -2.50 2.56
CA THR A 111 -19.69 -2.50 3.13
C THR A 111 -18.68 -3.17 2.18
N SER A 112 -19.04 -4.30 1.57
CA SER A 112 -18.19 -4.99 0.60
C SER A 112 -17.85 -4.09 -0.59
N MET A 113 -18.85 -3.39 -1.16
CA MET A 113 -18.61 -2.51 -2.31
C MET A 113 -17.74 -1.30 -1.96
N ILE A 114 -18.01 -0.64 -0.83
CA ILE A 114 -17.18 0.48 -0.33
C ILE A 114 -15.75 0.01 -0.08
N THR A 115 -15.58 -1.18 0.50
CA THR A 115 -14.25 -1.76 0.78
C THR A 115 -13.51 -2.08 -0.51
N ALA A 116 -14.19 -2.66 -1.51
CA ALA A 116 -13.62 -2.96 -2.82
C ALA A 116 -13.11 -1.67 -3.50
N TYR A 117 -13.90 -0.60 -3.50
CA TYR A 117 -13.44 0.68 -4.03
C TYR A 117 -12.25 1.27 -3.23
N ALA A 118 -12.34 1.26 -1.90
CA ALA A 118 -11.30 1.82 -1.02
C ALA A 118 -9.94 1.13 -1.17
N GLN A 119 -9.93 -0.21 -1.29
CA GLN A 119 -8.71 -1.02 -1.39
C GLN A 119 -8.00 -0.87 -2.75
N ASN A 120 -8.76 -0.56 -3.81
CA ASN A 120 -8.25 -0.47 -5.17
C ASN A 120 -8.03 0.98 -5.64
N GLY A 121 -7.81 1.90 -4.70
CA GLY A 121 -7.45 3.30 -5.00
C GLY A 121 -8.61 4.17 -5.51
N ARG A 122 -9.83 3.64 -5.60
CA ARG A 122 -11.04 4.31 -6.10
C ARG A 122 -11.82 5.00 -4.98
N GLY A 123 -11.13 5.88 -4.26
CA GLY A 123 -11.66 6.51 -3.04
C GLY A 123 -12.86 7.43 -3.24
N ASN A 124 -13.05 7.95 -4.46
CA ASN A 124 -14.19 8.82 -4.80
C ASN A 124 -15.48 8.01 -4.88
N GLU A 125 -15.44 6.90 -5.61
CA GLU A 125 -16.54 5.97 -5.78
C GLU A 125 -16.94 5.34 -4.44
N ALA A 126 -15.96 5.01 -3.58
CA ALA A 126 -16.23 4.56 -2.21
C ALA A 126 -17.07 5.58 -1.41
N LEU A 127 -16.80 6.87 -1.59
CA LEU A 127 -17.54 7.96 -0.93
C LEU A 127 -18.92 8.18 -1.54
N GLU A 128 -19.08 7.96 -2.85
CA GLU A 128 -20.37 8.05 -3.54
C GLU A 128 -21.30 6.93 -3.09
N VAL A 129 -20.82 5.68 -3.09
CA VAL A 129 -21.58 4.52 -2.57
C VAL A 129 -21.98 4.73 -1.11
N PHE A 130 -21.10 5.30 -0.28
CA PHE A 130 -21.44 5.64 1.10
C PHE A 130 -22.50 6.75 1.20
N ARG A 131 -22.47 7.75 0.33
CA ARG A 131 -23.52 8.79 0.28
C ARG A 131 -24.85 8.18 -0.11
N GLU A 132 -24.88 7.32 -1.13
CA GLU A 132 -26.08 6.59 -1.53
C GLU A 132 -26.66 5.77 -0.37
N PHE A 133 -25.82 5.00 0.34
CA PHE A 133 -26.25 4.25 1.53
C PHE A 133 -26.92 5.16 2.57
N ASN A 134 -26.33 6.32 2.88
CA ASN A 134 -26.88 7.25 3.87
C ASN A 134 -28.15 7.97 3.38
N LEU A 135 -28.34 8.15 2.07
CA LEU A 135 -29.54 8.77 1.51
C LEU A 135 -30.77 7.87 1.63
N LEU A 136 -30.58 6.55 1.70
CA LEU A 136 -31.67 5.59 1.84
C LEU A 136 -32.25 5.57 3.27
N ASP A 137 -31.51 6.05 4.28
CA ASP A 137 -31.91 6.23 5.69
C ASP A 137 -32.65 5.04 6.35
N TRP A 138 -32.37 3.81 5.90
CA TRP A 138 -33.07 2.60 6.34
C TRP A 138 -32.22 1.72 7.28
N GLU A 139 -30.89 1.80 7.16
CA GLU A 139 -29.94 1.07 7.99
C GLU A 139 -28.81 1.99 8.49
N ILE A 140 -28.29 1.68 9.68
CA ILE A 140 -27.22 2.45 10.31
C ILE A 140 -25.86 1.92 9.83
N PRO A 141 -24.90 2.81 9.45
CA PRO A 141 -23.55 2.39 9.13
C PRO A 141 -22.92 1.59 10.27
N ASN A 142 -22.42 0.40 9.96
CA ASN A 142 -21.66 -0.39 10.93
C ASN A 142 -20.19 0.09 11.01
N LYS A 143 -19.47 -0.39 12.03
CA LYS A 143 -18.05 -0.04 12.25
C LYS A 143 -17.13 -0.38 11.07
N PHE A 144 -17.43 -1.43 10.32
CA PHE A 144 -16.60 -1.89 9.19
C PHE A 144 -16.78 -0.97 7.98
N MET A 145 -18.03 -0.60 7.67
CA MET A 145 -18.34 0.40 6.65
C MET A 145 -17.64 1.72 6.93
N LEU A 146 -17.78 2.24 8.15
CA LEU A 146 -17.14 3.50 8.55
C LEU A 146 -15.62 3.42 8.44
N ALA A 147 -15.00 2.31 8.87
CA ALA A 147 -13.57 2.09 8.72
C ALA A 147 -13.12 2.08 7.24
N SER A 148 -13.88 1.44 6.34
CA SER A 148 -13.58 1.44 4.90
C SER A 148 -13.70 2.83 4.27
N VAL A 149 -14.71 3.61 4.65
CA VAL A 149 -14.85 5.02 4.20
C VAL A 149 -13.71 5.89 4.73
N ILE A 150 -13.30 5.70 5.98
CA ILE A 150 -12.17 6.43 6.59
C ILE A 150 -10.87 6.09 5.83
N ASN A 151 -10.65 4.82 5.49
CA ASN A 151 -9.50 4.39 4.70
C ASN A 151 -9.50 5.01 3.30
N ALA A 152 -10.65 5.09 2.63
CA ALA A 152 -10.79 5.80 1.35
C ALA A 152 -10.45 7.29 1.47
N CYS A 153 -10.86 7.94 2.56
CA CYS A 153 -10.48 9.33 2.83
C CYS A 153 -8.96 9.47 3.06
N ALA A 154 -8.36 8.51 3.76
CA ALA A 154 -6.94 8.49 4.10
C ALA A 154 -6.05 8.32 2.85
N SER A 155 -6.41 7.40 1.95
CA SER A 155 -5.66 7.15 0.72
C SER A 155 -5.77 8.31 -0.28
N SER A 156 -6.94 8.94 -0.39
CA SER A 156 -7.15 10.11 -1.26
C SER A 156 -6.82 11.45 -0.62
N GLY A 157 -6.33 11.48 0.63
CA GLY A 157 -6.02 12.73 1.35
C GLY A 157 -7.23 13.65 1.60
N LYS A 158 -8.47 13.13 1.56
CA LYS A 158 -9.72 13.90 1.64
C LYS A 158 -10.12 14.23 3.09
N LEU A 159 -9.44 15.22 3.68
CA LEU A 159 -9.65 15.63 5.07
C LEU A 159 -11.09 16.04 5.40
N VAL A 160 -11.77 16.76 4.50
CA VAL A 160 -13.14 17.25 4.73
C VAL A 160 -14.11 16.07 4.86
N SER A 161 -14.07 15.14 3.88
CA SER A 161 -14.87 13.90 3.94
C SER A 161 -14.53 13.09 5.18
N GLY A 162 -13.24 12.94 5.51
CA GLY A 162 -12.81 12.23 6.72
C GLY A 162 -13.37 12.82 8.02
N LYS A 163 -13.44 14.16 8.14
CA LYS A 163 -14.09 14.83 9.28
C LYS A 163 -15.59 14.57 9.34
N THR A 164 -16.28 14.59 8.20
CA THR A 164 -17.71 14.25 8.14
C THR A 164 -17.96 12.81 8.59
N THR A 165 -17.15 11.86 8.12
CA THR A 165 -17.24 10.45 8.52
C THR A 165 -16.90 10.25 10.00
N HIS A 166 -15.92 10.97 10.54
CA HIS A 166 -15.65 10.97 11.99
C HIS A 166 -16.86 11.50 12.79
N GLY A 167 -17.57 12.51 12.28
CA GLY A 167 -18.84 12.94 12.86
C GLY A 167 -19.90 11.82 12.88
N ALA A 168 -19.99 11.02 11.82
CA ALA A 168 -20.87 9.85 11.75
C ALA A 168 -20.46 8.77 12.76
N VAL A 169 -19.16 8.50 12.93
CA VAL A 169 -18.62 7.58 13.95
C VAL A 169 -19.11 7.95 15.35
N ILE A 170 -19.01 9.23 15.72
CA ILE A 170 -19.46 9.73 17.03
C ILE A 170 -20.98 9.62 17.14
N ARG A 171 -21.73 10.06 16.11
CA ARG A 171 -23.20 10.05 16.10
C ARG A 171 -23.78 8.65 16.28
N HIS A 172 -23.12 7.64 15.72
CA HIS A 172 -23.55 6.25 15.78
C HIS A 172 -22.89 5.45 16.92
N GLY A 173 -22.12 6.11 17.80
CA GLY A 173 -21.54 5.47 19.00
C GLY A 173 -20.41 4.48 18.74
N HIS A 174 -19.67 4.64 17.62
CA HIS A 174 -18.53 3.79 17.26
C HIS A 174 -17.18 4.38 17.69
N ASP A 175 -17.17 5.51 18.41
CA ASP A 175 -15.96 6.24 18.81
C ASP A 175 -15.10 5.50 19.86
N SER A 176 -15.70 4.58 20.62
CA SER A 176 -14.99 3.72 21.55
C SER A 176 -14.38 2.45 20.91
N ASN A 177 -14.56 2.24 19.61
CA ASN A 177 -14.05 1.05 18.94
C ASN A 177 -12.58 1.24 18.53
N ASP A 178 -11.68 0.38 19.03
CA ASP A 178 -10.24 0.48 18.78
C ASP A 178 -9.86 0.44 17.28
N VAL A 179 -10.58 -0.34 16.47
CA VAL A 179 -10.31 -0.44 15.02
C VAL A 179 -10.67 0.87 14.34
N VAL A 180 -11.84 1.44 14.65
CA VAL A 180 -12.28 2.73 14.11
C VAL A 180 -11.38 3.87 14.60
N ALA A 181 -10.98 3.87 15.86
CA ALA A 181 -10.05 4.86 16.39
C ALA A 181 -8.69 4.77 15.68
N SER A 182 -8.18 3.57 15.41
CA SER A 182 -6.92 3.37 14.69
C SER A 182 -6.99 3.85 13.24
N THR A 183 -8.09 3.58 12.52
CA THR A 183 -8.28 4.09 11.16
C THR A 183 -8.44 5.61 11.13
N LEU A 184 -9.09 6.21 12.13
CA LEU A 184 -9.16 7.67 12.27
C LEU A 184 -7.78 8.30 12.53
N VAL A 185 -6.95 7.67 13.36
CA VAL A 185 -5.56 8.10 13.60
C VAL A 185 -4.78 8.08 12.28
N ASP A 186 -4.83 6.98 11.53
CA ASP A 186 -4.16 6.85 10.22
C ASP A 186 -4.68 7.88 9.21
N MET A 187 -6.00 8.09 9.14
CA MET A 187 -6.61 9.08 8.25
C MET A 187 -6.15 10.50 8.56
N TYR A 188 -6.25 10.94 9.81
CA TYR A 188 -5.78 12.28 10.18
C TYR A 188 -4.28 12.45 9.94
N ALA A 189 -3.48 11.42 10.20
CA ALA A 189 -2.05 11.45 9.94
C ALA A 189 -1.73 11.59 8.45
N LYS A 190 -2.36 10.78 7.58
CA LYS A 190 -2.18 10.85 6.12
C LYS A 190 -2.70 12.14 5.52
N CYS A 191 -3.74 12.73 6.10
CA CYS A 191 -4.24 14.06 5.73
C CYS A 191 -3.41 15.23 6.31
N GLY A 192 -2.23 14.98 6.89
CA GLY A 192 -1.36 16.04 7.39
C GLY A 192 -1.73 16.62 8.77
N CYS A 193 -2.77 16.08 9.43
CA CYS A 193 -3.35 16.62 10.66
C CYS A 193 -2.94 15.84 11.91
N ILE A 194 -1.64 15.73 12.19
CA ILE A 194 -1.08 14.91 13.28
C ILE A 194 -1.66 15.26 14.67
N VAL A 195 -1.97 16.53 14.92
CA VAL A 195 -2.57 16.98 16.19
C VAL A 195 -3.96 16.35 16.41
N TYR A 196 -4.75 16.21 15.35
CA TYR A 196 -6.07 15.55 15.43
C TYR A 196 -5.90 14.04 15.62
N ALA A 197 -4.94 13.43 14.94
CA ALA A 197 -4.59 12.02 15.15
C ALA A 197 -4.22 11.75 16.62
N ALA A 198 -3.35 12.57 17.21
CA ALA A 198 -2.97 12.47 18.61
C ALA A 198 -4.17 12.64 19.56
N ARG A 199 -5.09 13.57 19.27
CA ARG A 199 -6.33 13.76 20.06
C ARG A 199 -7.25 12.54 20.00
N VAL A 200 -7.40 11.91 18.84
CA VAL A 200 -8.19 10.67 18.70
C VAL A 200 -7.52 9.54 19.48
N PHE A 201 -6.20 9.36 19.30
CA PHE A 201 -5.43 8.34 20.02
C PHE A 201 -5.56 8.47 21.54
N ARG A 202 -5.42 9.68 22.09
CA ARG A 202 -5.54 9.93 23.55
C ARG A 202 -6.95 9.70 24.11
N ARG A 203 -7.98 9.61 23.27
CA ARG A 203 -9.35 9.26 23.71
C ARG A 203 -9.57 7.75 23.82
N VAL A 204 -8.70 6.93 23.24
CA VAL A 204 -8.76 5.48 23.39
C VAL A 204 -8.42 5.14 24.85
N ARG A 205 -9.39 4.57 25.59
CA ARG A 205 -9.25 4.32 27.04
C ARG A 205 -8.23 3.22 27.33
N ASN A 206 -8.27 2.13 26.57
CA ASN A 206 -7.41 0.97 26.75
C ASN A 206 -6.74 0.60 25.41
N PRO A 207 -5.83 1.44 24.90
CA PRO A 207 -5.20 1.19 23.61
C PRO A 207 -4.43 -0.13 23.64
N CYS A 208 -4.73 -1.01 22.68
CA CYS A 208 -3.94 -2.19 22.41
C CYS A 208 -2.74 -1.85 21.49
N VAL A 209 -2.10 -2.87 20.90
CA VAL A 209 -0.94 -2.70 20.01
C VAL A 209 -1.26 -1.83 18.78
N ILE A 210 -2.50 -1.92 18.26
CA ILE A 210 -2.86 -1.29 16.98
C ILE A 210 -2.86 0.25 17.07
N PRO A 211 -3.59 0.91 18.00
CA PRO A 211 -3.56 2.38 18.10
C PRO A 211 -2.17 2.96 18.36
N TYR A 212 -1.35 2.29 19.19
CA TYR A 212 0.03 2.71 19.45
C TYR A 212 0.87 2.65 18.18
N THR A 213 0.83 1.51 17.48
CA THR A 213 1.58 1.31 16.24
C THR A 213 1.18 2.35 15.19
N SER A 214 -0.11 2.64 15.03
CA SER A 214 -0.59 3.68 14.12
C SER A 214 -0.04 5.07 14.48
N MET A 215 -0.02 5.43 15.77
CA MET A 215 0.47 6.73 16.22
C MET A 215 2.01 6.86 16.13
N ILE A 216 2.75 5.77 16.35
CA ILE A 216 4.21 5.67 16.16
C ILE A 216 4.55 5.85 14.67
N VAL A 217 3.88 5.11 13.76
CA VAL A 217 4.05 5.26 12.30
C VAL A 217 3.75 6.70 11.87
N ALA A 218 2.64 7.27 12.35
CA ALA A 218 2.24 8.63 12.04
C ALA A 218 3.30 9.65 12.50
N SER A 219 3.79 9.54 13.74
CA SER A 219 4.85 10.40 14.27
C SER A 219 6.12 10.29 13.42
N GLY A 220 6.53 9.07 13.05
CA GLY A 220 7.70 8.83 12.21
C GLY A 220 7.59 9.48 10.82
N LYS A 221 6.44 9.35 10.15
CA LYS A 221 6.20 9.96 8.83
C LYS A 221 6.18 11.49 8.86
N HIS A 222 5.82 12.08 10.01
CA HIS A 222 5.80 13.53 10.22
C HIS A 222 7.13 14.09 10.74
N GLY A 223 8.19 13.27 10.81
CA GLY A 223 9.50 13.70 11.30
C GLY A 223 9.56 13.91 12.82
N LEU A 224 8.57 13.44 13.57
CA LEU A 224 8.48 13.55 15.02
C LEU A 224 9.11 12.31 15.70
N GLY A 225 10.36 11.99 15.38
CA GLY A 225 11.00 10.75 15.87
C GLY A 225 11.07 10.63 17.38
N LYS A 226 11.29 11.73 18.11
CA LYS A 226 11.29 11.73 19.59
C LYS A 226 9.92 11.33 20.15
N VAL A 227 8.84 11.89 19.60
CA VAL A 227 7.47 11.54 20.00
C VAL A 227 7.16 10.08 19.67
N SER A 228 7.68 9.56 18.55
CA SER A 228 7.57 8.15 18.18
C SER A 228 8.19 7.23 19.23
N ILE A 229 9.39 7.60 19.73
CA ILE A 229 10.09 6.87 20.78
C ILE A 229 9.34 6.97 22.12
N GLU A 230 8.92 8.18 22.52
CA GLU A 230 8.13 8.39 23.75
C GLU A 230 6.86 7.53 23.77
N LEU A 231 6.16 7.41 22.63
CA LEU A 231 4.98 6.56 22.49
C LEU A 231 5.32 5.06 22.59
N PHE A 232 6.47 4.65 22.06
CA PHE A 232 6.95 3.28 22.15
C PHE A 232 7.34 2.89 23.58
N GLU A 233 8.01 3.79 24.29
CA GLU A 233 8.35 3.60 25.70
C GLU A 233 7.09 3.57 26.57
N GLU A 234 6.13 4.49 26.34
CA GLU A 234 4.82 4.50 27.01
C GLU A 234 4.06 3.18 26.80
N MET A 235 4.13 2.59 25.60
CA MET A 235 3.54 1.30 25.27
C MET A 235 4.17 0.16 26.10
N ILE A 236 5.50 0.16 26.23
CA ILE A 236 6.24 -0.83 27.03
C ILE A 236 5.92 -0.68 28.52
N ASP A 237 5.89 0.55 29.05
CA ASP A 237 5.57 0.83 30.45
C ASP A 237 4.15 0.37 30.83
N LYS A 238 3.22 0.47 29.89
CA LYS A 238 1.85 -0.06 30.02
C LYS A 238 1.75 -1.57 29.82
N ARG A 239 2.87 -2.28 29.66
CA ARG A 239 2.96 -3.72 29.43
C ARG A 239 2.27 -4.20 28.15
N ILE A 240 2.15 -3.33 27.16
CA ILE A 240 1.64 -3.69 25.85
C ILE A 240 2.82 -4.17 25.02
N LYS A 241 2.79 -5.44 24.62
CA LYS A 241 3.92 -6.07 23.91
C LYS A 241 4.04 -5.52 22.47
N PRO A 242 5.17 -4.93 22.07
CA PRO A 242 5.41 -4.55 20.68
C PRO A 242 5.44 -5.75 19.74
N ASN A 243 5.01 -5.55 18.49
CA ASN A 243 5.13 -6.55 17.42
C ASN A 243 6.15 -6.11 16.36
N ASP A 244 6.30 -6.93 15.33
CA ASP A 244 7.16 -6.67 14.17
C ASP A 244 6.86 -5.30 13.51
N VAL A 245 5.59 -4.97 13.31
CA VAL A 245 5.18 -3.70 12.70
C VAL A 245 5.55 -2.50 13.59
N THR A 246 5.40 -2.62 14.91
CA THR A 246 5.81 -1.57 15.86
C THR A 246 7.30 -1.26 15.75
N PHE A 247 8.15 -2.28 15.67
CA PHE A 247 9.59 -2.07 15.55
C PHE A 247 10.00 -1.45 14.22
N VAL A 248 9.41 -1.87 13.10
CA VAL A 248 9.61 -1.20 11.80
C VAL A 248 9.27 0.29 11.91
N ALA A 249 8.16 0.63 12.57
CA ALA A 249 7.73 2.01 12.73
C ALA A 249 8.72 2.87 13.54
N VAL A 250 9.23 2.34 14.66
CA VAL A 250 10.23 3.04 15.49
C VAL A 250 11.56 3.19 14.76
N LEU A 251 12.05 2.13 14.11
CA LEU A 251 13.30 2.17 13.35
C LEU A 251 13.23 3.16 12.18
N HIS A 252 12.10 3.17 11.46
CA HIS A 252 11.84 4.16 10.42
C HIS A 252 11.83 5.59 10.98
N ALA A 253 11.18 5.82 12.12
CA ALA A 253 11.18 7.13 12.78
C ALA A 253 12.59 7.59 13.19
N CYS A 254 13.42 6.65 13.67
CA CYS A 254 14.82 6.91 14.01
C CYS A 254 15.67 7.27 12.78
N SER A 255 15.47 6.57 11.65
CA SER A 255 16.12 6.87 10.37
C SER A 255 15.90 8.31 9.90
N HIS A 256 14.66 8.80 10.03
CA HIS A 256 14.28 10.14 9.59
C HIS A 256 14.59 11.26 10.60
N SER A 257 14.98 10.91 11.83
CA SER A 257 15.24 11.89 12.91
C SER A 257 16.68 11.88 13.40
N SER A 258 17.58 11.18 12.69
CA SER A 258 19.00 11.02 13.03
C SER A 258 19.23 10.42 14.44
N LEU A 259 18.32 9.56 14.92
CA LEU A 259 18.39 8.91 16.23
C LEU A 259 18.99 7.50 16.11
N VAL A 260 20.16 7.40 15.49
CA VAL A 260 20.76 6.11 15.07
C VAL A 260 21.06 5.19 16.25
N ASP A 261 21.67 5.73 17.31
CA ASP A 261 22.12 4.91 18.43
C ASP A 261 20.92 4.32 19.20
N GLN A 262 19.86 5.10 19.39
CA GLN A 262 18.60 4.62 19.96
C GLN A 262 17.94 3.57 19.05
N GLY A 263 17.92 3.80 17.73
CA GLY A 263 17.41 2.83 16.77
C GLY A 263 18.15 1.50 16.81
N LEU A 264 19.48 1.52 16.91
CA LEU A 264 20.31 0.32 17.06
C LEU A 264 20.05 -0.39 18.40
N GLU A 265 19.87 0.36 19.49
CA GLU A 265 19.51 -0.21 20.79
C GLU A 265 18.17 -0.95 20.72
N TYR A 266 17.15 -0.32 20.13
CA TYR A 266 15.84 -0.97 19.96
C TYR A 266 15.92 -2.19 19.07
N PHE A 267 16.65 -2.12 17.95
CA PHE A 267 16.87 -3.26 17.05
C PHE A 267 17.50 -4.44 17.79
N ASN A 268 18.56 -4.19 18.56
CA ASN A 268 19.22 -5.23 19.35
C ASN A 268 18.29 -5.79 20.43
N SER A 269 17.42 -4.96 21.02
CA SER A 269 16.44 -5.38 22.04
C SER A 269 15.31 -6.28 21.52
N MET A 270 15.04 -6.27 20.21
CA MET A 270 13.90 -6.99 19.60
C MET A 270 13.84 -8.47 20.00
N SER A 271 14.92 -9.20 19.77
CA SER A 271 14.96 -10.64 20.00
C SER A 271 14.98 -10.99 21.48
N TRP A 272 15.91 -10.43 22.24
CA TRP A 272 16.18 -10.87 23.61
C TRP A 272 15.20 -10.30 24.64
N LYS A 273 14.73 -9.05 24.46
CA LYS A 273 13.84 -8.37 25.41
C LYS A 273 12.37 -8.53 25.04
N HIS A 274 12.06 -8.50 23.74
CA HIS A 274 10.67 -8.49 23.26
C HIS A 274 10.24 -9.80 22.58
N GLY A 275 11.17 -10.72 22.31
CA GLY A 275 10.87 -11.99 21.64
C GLY A 275 10.32 -11.82 20.23
N VAL A 276 10.69 -10.73 19.54
CA VAL A 276 10.34 -10.45 18.16
C VAL A 276 11.55 -10.76 17.30
N VAL A 277 11.41 -11.69 16.35
CA VAL A 277 12.51 -12.10 15.47
C VAL A 277 12.68 -11.04 14.38
N PRO A 278 13.91 -10.50 14.18
CA PRO A 278 14.17 -9.55 13.10
C PRO A 278 13.99 -10.20 11.71
N GLU A 279 12.97 -9.75 11.00
CA GLU A 279 12.75 -10.02 9.57
C GLU A 279 13.46 -9.00 8.67
N ALA A 280 13.53 -9.28 7.36
CA ALA A 280 14.18 -8.45 6.33
C ALA A 280 13.81 -6.95 6.42
N LYS A 281 12.52 -6.63 6.64
CA LYS A 281 12.02 -5.26 6.78
C LYS A 281 12.69 -4.45 7.90
N HIS A 282 13.05 -5.09 9.02
CA HIS A 282 13.73 -4.42 10.12
C HIS A 282 15.18 -4.09 9.74
N TYR A 283 15.87 -5.05 9.10
CA TYR A 283 17.22 -4.83 8.60
C TYR A 283 17.27 -3.72 7.55
N THR A 284 16.27 -3.65 6.66
CA THR A 284 16.14 -2.56 5.69
C THR A 284 16.09 -1.20 6.38
N CYS A 285 15.28 -1.05 7.45
CA CYS A 285 15.23 0.20 8.20
C CYS A 285 16.55 0.54 8.90
N VAL A 286 17.27 -0.47 9.43
CA VAL A 286 18.58 -0.24 10.06
C VAL A 286 19.63 0.17 9.04
N VAL A 287 19.64 -0.48 7.88
CA VAL A 287 20.53 -0.12 6.77
C VAL A 287 20.24 1.28 6.23
N ASP A 288 18.97 1.65 6.03
CA ASP A 288 18.58 3.01 5.66
C ASP A 288 19.11 4.04 6.68
N MET A 289 18.88 3.78 7.97
CA MET A 289 19.31 4.63 9.08
C MET A 289 20.84 4.80 9.15
N LEU A 290 21.60 3.71 9.02
CA LEU A 290 23.07 3.74 9.00
C LEU A 290 23.60 4.47 7.76
N SER A 291 22.98 4.24 6.61
CA SER A 291 23.41 4.83 5.34
C SER A 291 23.21 6.35 5.36
N ARG A 292 22.04 6.84 5.83
CA ARG A 292 21.77 8.29 5.92
C ARG A 292 22.69 9.06 6.85
N THR A 293 23.28 8.39 7.83
CA THR A 293 24.21 8.99 8.79
C THR A 293 25.67 8.79 8.41
N GLY A 294 25.95 8.20 7.25
CA GLY A 294 27.30 8.01 6.75
C GLY A 294 28.03 6.79 7.30
N ARG A 295 27.39 5.95 8.13
CA ARG A 295 27.96 4.71 8.70
C ARG A 295 27.88 3.54 7.70
N PHE A 296 28.35 3.77 6.47
CA PHE A 296 28.20 2.86 5.33
C PHE A 296 28.86 1.51 5.52
N ASP A 297 30.05 1.46 6.13
CA ASP A 297 30.75 0.19 6.30
C ASP A 297 30.01 -0.74 7.29
N GLU A 298 29.29 -0.16 8.26
CA GLU A 298 28.40 -0.92 9.14
C GLU A 298 27.15 -1.39 8.40
N ALA A 299 26.54 -0.53 7.59
CA ALA A 299 25.38 -0.88 6.77
C ALA A 299 25.70 -2.02 5.79
N TYR A 300 26.87 -1.95 5.13
CA TYR A 300 27.35 -2.96 4.20
C TYR A 300 27.68 -4.29 4.91
N ARG A 301 28.36 -4.23 6.06
CA ARG A 301 28.62 -5.44 6.87
C ARG A 301 27.33 -6.10 7.33
N LEU A 302 26.35 -5.32 7.76
CA LEU A 302 25.05 -5.82 8.16
C LEU A 302 24.36 -6.51 6.98
N ALA A 303 24.29 -5.87 5.81
CA ALA A 303 23.67 -6.47 4.63
C ALA A 303 24.34 -7.77 4.17
N LYS A 304 25.68 -7.86 4.28
CA LYS A 304 26.43 -9.07 3.95
C LYS A 304 26.24 -10.20 4.99
N SER A 305 26.04 -9.84 6.25
CA SER A 305 25.87 -10.82 7.35
C SER A 305 24.54 -11.58 7.28
N ILE A 306 23.54 -11.02 6.59
CA ILE A 306 22.21 -11.61 6.55
C ILE A 306 22.12 -12.57 5.36
N GLN A 307 22.02 -13.86 5.64
CA GLN A 307 21.66 -14.88 4.64
C GLN A 307 20.14 -14.86 4.42
N VAL A 308 19.62 -13.75 3.90
CA VAL A 308 18.20 -13.65 3.52
C VAL A 308 17.99 -14.47 2.24
N ASN A 309 16.81 -15.08 2.09
CA ASN A 309 16.33 -15.55 0.80
C ASN A 309 16.47 -14.41 -0.25
N PRO A 310 16.91 -14.71 -1.50
CA PRO A 310 17.15 -13.68 -2.53
C PRO A 310 16.00 -12.68 -2.71
N ASN A 311 14.76 -13.16 -2.61
CA ASN A 311 13.54 -12.37 -2.77
C ASN A 311 13.26 -11.37 -1.64
N GLU A 312 13.74 -11.62 -0.43
CA GLU A 312 13.54 -10.72 0.72
C GLU A 312 14.72 -9.74 0.87
N GLY A 313 15.88 -10.08 0.29
CA GLY A 313 17.07 -9.23 0.28
C GLY A 313 17.01 -8.06 -0.70
N ALA A 314 16.11 -8.08 -1.69
CA ALA A 314 16.05 -7.03 -2.72
C ALA A 314 15.78 -5.63 -2.13
N SER A 315 14.85 -5.51 -1.18
CA SER A 315 14.57 -4.22 -0.52
C SER A 315 15.79 -3.66 0.22
N LEU A 316 16.59 -4.55 0.83
CA LEU A 316 17.81 -4.19 1.55
C LEU A 316 18.90 -3.68 0.60
N TRP A 317 19.16 -4.42 -0.49
CA TRP A 317 20.14 -4.04 -1.50
C TRP A 317 19.71 -2.81 -2.30
N GLY A 318 18.42 -2.64 -2.58
CA GLY A 318 17.87 -1.44 -3.20
C GLY A 318 18.08 -0.20 -2.32
N THR A 319 17.92 -0.34 -1.00
CA THR A 319 18.21 0.73 -0.03
C THR A 319 19.69 1.09 -0.02
N LEU A 320 20.59 0.10 -0.01
CA LEU A 320 22.03 0.35 -0.12
C LEU A 320 22.42 1.01 -1.44
N LEU A 321 21.82 0.60 -2.56
CA LEU A 321 22.09 1.17 -3.88
C LEU A 321 21.65 2.63 -3.98
N SER A 322 20.46 2.95 -3.46
CA SER A 322 19.97 4.32 -3.41
C SER A 322 20.87 5.21 -2.54
N ALA A 323 21.32 4.69 -1.39
CA ALA A 323 22.18 5.44 -0.49
C ALA A 323 23.64 5.54 -0.98
N SER A 324 24.17 4.52 -1.65
CA SER A 324 25.53 4.56 -2.22
C SER A 324 25.65 5.61 -3.32
N ARG A 325 24.58 5.82 -4.11
CA ARG A 325 24.47 6.95 -5.06
C ARG A 325 24.60 8.30 -4.37
N LEU A 326 23.90 8.52 -3.25
CA LEU A 326 23.92 9.80 -2.52
C LEU A 326 25.29 10.13 -1.93
N HIS A 327 26.09 9.12 -1.60
CA HIS A 327 27.39 9.28 -0.94
C HIS A 327 28.60 8.94 -1.82
N GLY A 328 28.40 8.69 -3.11
CA GLY A 328 29.46 8.45 -4.09
C GLY A 328 30.26 7.14 -3.88
N ARG A 329 29.67 6.13 -3.23
CA ARG A 329 30.31 4.82 -2.99
C ARG A 329 30.03 3.86 -4.15
N LEU A 330 30.78 4.02 -5.23
CA LEU A 330 30.59 3.23 -6.46
C LEU A 330 30.82 1.72 -6.25
N ASP A 331 31.75 1.35 -5.37
CA ASP A 331 32.05 -0.03 -4.99
C ASP A 331 30.80 -0.79 -4.49
N ILE A 332 30.05 -0.18 -3.57
CA ILE A 332 28.84 -0.74 -3.00
C ILE A 332 27.69 -0.70 -4.00
N ALA A 333 27.59 0.36 -4.81
CA ALA A 333 26.57 0.49 -5.85
C ALA A 333 26.63 -0.66 -6.86
N VAL A 334 27.82 -0.97 -7.38
CA VAL A 334 28.01 -2.05 -8.36
C VAL A 334 27.62 -3.41 -7.78
N GLU A 335 28.03 -3.72 -6.55
CA GLU A 335 27.69 -4.99 -5.89
C GLU A 335 26.19 -5.10 -5.60
N ALA A 336 25.57 -4.03 -5.08
CA ALA A 336 24.14 -4.02 -4.78
C ALA A 336 23.30 -4.23 -6.04
N SER A 337 23.64 -3.56 -7.14
CA SER A 337 22.97 -3.72 -8.43
C SER A 337 23.13 -5.12 -9.01
N LYS A 338 24.32 -5.73 -8.94
CA LYS A 338 24.53 -7.10 -9.40
C LYS A 338 23.60 -8.08 -8.70
N ARG A 339 23.48 -7.98 -7.37
CA ARG A 339 22.59 -8.86 -6.58
C ARG A 339 21.12 -8.64 -6.88
N LEU A 340 20.70 -7.41 -7.13
CA LEU A 340 19.32 -7.10 -7.53
C LEU A 340 18.98 -7.71 -8.90
N ILE A 341 19.89 -7.57 -9.87
CA ILE A 341 19.74 -8.13 -11.21
C ILE A 341 19.71 -9.67 -11.16
N GLU A 342 20.60 -10.30 -10.39
CA GLU A 342 20.62 -11.76 -10.20
C GLU A 342 19.34 -12.30 -9.54
N SER A 343 18.66 -11.49 -8.74
CA SER A 343 17.38 -11.85 -8.11
C SER A 343 16.14 -11.61 -8.99
N ASP A 344 16.30 -11.02 -10.19
CA ASP A 344 15.22 -10.60 -11.10
C ASP A 344 14.16 -9.70 -10.44
N GLN A 345 14.57 -8.89 -9.44
CA GLN A 345 13.70 -7.98 -8.70
C GLN A 345 14.19 -6.54 -8.80
N GLN A 346 13.26 -5.59 -9.01
CA GLN A 346 13.55 -4.15 -9.14
C GLN A 346 14.62 -3.84 -10.21
N VAL A 347 14.61 -4.60 -11.30
CA VAL A 347 15.66 -4.59 -12.32
C VAL A 347 15.78 -3.21 -12.97
N ASP A 348 14.66 -2.59 -13.30
CA ASP A 348 14.55 -1.22 -13.81
C ASP A 348 15.14 -0.17 -12.87
N GLY A 349 14.71 -0.16 -11.61
CA GLY A 349 15.22 0.75 -10.59
C GLY A 349 16.71 0.55 -10.30
N ALA A 350 17.19 -0.69 -10.31
CA ALA A 350 18.59 -1.03 -10.07
C ALA A 350 19.51 -0.54 -11.20
N TYR A 351 19.10 -0.73 -12.47
CA TYR A 351 19.84 -0.25 -13.62
C TYR A 351 19.88 1.28 -13.68
N VAL A 352 18.73 1.95 -13.48
CA VAL A 352 18.66 3.43 -13.47
C VAL A 352 19.53 4.01 -12.35
N THR A 353 19.45 3.46 -11.14
CA THR A 353 20.20 3.98 -10.00
C THR A 353 21.71 3.76 -10.17
N LEU A 354 22.13 2.63 -10.76
CA LEU A 354 23.53 2.38 -11.08
C LEU A 354 24.06 3.27 -12.20
N SER A 355 23.28 3.48 -13.27
CA SER A 355 23.64 4.39 -14.35
C SER A 355 23.90 5.80 -13.80
N ASN A 356 22.99 6.28 -12.95
CA ASN A 356 23.15 7.57 -12.28
C ASN A 356 24.37 7.60 -11.35
N ALA A 357 24.70 6.49 -10.68
CA ALA A 357 25.89 6.39 -9.84
C ALA A 357 27.20 6.47 -10.66
N TYR A 358 27.25 5.82 -11.83
CA TYR A 358 28.38 5.94 -12.76
C TYR A 358 28.54 7.38 -13.29
N VAL A 359 27.44 8.02 -13.65
CA VAL A 359 27.44 9.43 -14.08
C VAL A 359 28.00 10.34 -12.98
N LEU A 360 27.52 10.19 -11.73
CA LEU A 360 28.02 10.98 -10.60
C LEU A 360 29.50 10.72 -10.29
N ALA A 361 30.01 9.51 -10.57
CA ALA A 361 31.42 9.17 -10.44
C ALA A 361 32.29 9.64 -11.64
N GLY A 362 31.68 10.19 -12.69
CA GLY A 362 32.35 10.61 -13.92
C GLY A 362 32.69 9.46 -14.89
N GLU A 363 32.17 8.26 -14.67
CA GLU A 363 32.38 7.08 -15.50
C GLU A 363 31.32 6.97 -16.62
N TRP A 364 31.35 7.92 -17.57
CA TRP A 364 30.37 8.05 -18.64
C TRP A 364 30.28 6.84 -19.58
N GLU A 365 31.41 6.18 -19.86
CA GLU A 365 31.44 4.98 -20.72
C GLU A 365 30.65 3.83 -20.08
N ASN A 366 30.87 3.57 -18.79
CA ASN A 366 30.15 2.53 -18.05
C ASN A 366 28.65 2.83 -17.94
N ALA A 367 28.28 4.11 -17.79
CA ALA A 367 26.87 4.53 -17.80
C ALA A 367 26.20 4.27 -19.16
N ASN A 368 26.88 4.60 -20.26
CA ASN A 368 26.37 4.40 -21.62
C ASN A 368 26.24 2.92 -21.99
N ASP A 369 27.22 2.10 -21.62
CA ASP A 369 27.17 0.67 -21.86
C ASP A 369 26.05 -0.01 -21.05
N LEU A 370 25.83 0.45 -19.81
CA LEU A 370 24.72 -0.01 -19.00
C LEU A 370 23.36 0.35 -19.61
N ARG A 371 23.21 1.56 -20.15
CA ARG A 371 21.98 2.01 -20.83
C ARG A 371 21.71 1.25 -22.13
N LYS A 372 22.75 0.95 -22.91
CA LYS A 372 22.62 0.05 -24.08
C LYS A 372 22.13 -1.33 -23.66
N LYS A 373 22.67 -1.87 -22.55
CA LYS A 373 22.24 -3.15 -21.99
C LYS A 373 20.78 -3.12 -21.55
N MET A 374 20.33 -2.04 -20.90
CA MET A 374 18.91 -1.84 -20.53
C MET A 374 17.98 -1.96 -21.75
N LYS A 375 18.31 -1.25 -22.84
CA LYS A 375 17.55 -1.29 -24.11
C LYS A 375 17.49 -2.70 -24.70
N GLN A 376 18.61 -3.43 -24.70
CA GLN A 376 18.68 -4.82 -25.18
C GLN A 376 17.86 -5.79 -24.33
N THR A 377 17.75 -5.53 -23.02
CA THR A 377 16.95 -6.35 -22.09
C THR A 377 15.47 -5.95 -22.01
N GLY A 378 15.04 -4.92 -22.76
CA GLY A 378 13.65 -4.43 -22.73
C GLY A 378 13.26 -3.67 -21.45
N VAL A 379 14.24 -3.23 -20.67
CA VAL A 379 14.03 -2.47 -19.43
C VAL A 379 13.87 -1.00 -19.77
N CYS A 380 12.66 -0.46 -19.62
CA CYS A 380 12.33 0.93 -19.95
C CYS A 380 12.14 1.76 -18.69
N LYS A 381 12.63 3.01 -18.68
CA LYS A 381 12.45 3.96 -17.57
C LYS A 381 11.03 4.53 -17.66
N GLU A 382 10.24 4.41 -16.59
CA GLU A 382 8.97 5.16 -16.52
C GLU A 382 9.27 6.67 -16.38
N PRO A 383 8.80 7.52 -17.29
CA PRO A 383 8.98 8.96 -17.17
C PRO A 383 8.15 9.48 -15.98
N GLY A 384 8.79 10.25 -15.10
CA GLY A 384 8.09 10.87 -13.97
C GLY A 384 6.94 11.75 -14.46
N CYS A 385 5.77 11.65 -13.84
CA CYS A 385 4.60 12.42 -14.24
C CYS A 385 4.04 13.30 -13.12
N SER A 386 3.32 14.35 -13.51
CA SER A 386 2.49 15.18 -12.63
C SER A 386 1.10 15.30 -13.24
N TRP A 387 0.06 15.55 -12.45
CA TRP A 387 -1.28 15.70 -13.00
C TRP A 387 -2.07 16.80 -12.29
N ILE A 388 -3.06 17.36 -13.00
CA ILE A 388 -4.01 18.33 -12.48
C ILE A 388 -5.43 17.91 -12.83
N ASP A 389 -6.36 18.12 -11.90
CA ASP A 389 -7.78 17.87 -12.12
C ASP A 389 -8.52 19.20 -12.34
N ILE A 390 -9.17 19.35 -13.50
CA ILE A 390 -10.00 20.52 -13.83
C ILE A 390 -11.35 20.03 -14.30
N LYS A 391 -12.43 20.38 -13.56
CA LYS A 391 -13.83 20.12 -13.92
C LYS A 391 -14.04 18.67 -14.42
N ASP A 392 -13.66 17.72 -13.59
CA ASP A 392 -13.80 16.26 -13.81
C ASP A 392 -12.96 15.67 -14.96
N SER A 393 -11.94 16.41 -15.44
CA SER A 393 -10.93 15.89 -16.37
C SER A 393 -9.54 15.95 -15.73
N THR A 394 -8.86 14.81 -15.68
CA THR A 394 -7.47 14.69 -15.22
C THR A 394 -6.51 14.90 -16.40
N TYR A 395 -5.60 15.85 -16.26
CA TYR A 395 -4.56 16.15 -17.25
C TYR A 395 -3.21 15.70 -16.69
N VAL A 396 -2.54 14.77 -17.38
CA VAL A 396 -1.24 14.20 -16.96
C VAL A 396 -0.11 14.79 -17.82
N PHE A 397 0.98 15.18 -17.19
CA PHE A 397 2.19 15.73 -17.79
C PHE A 397 3.36 14.80 -17.48
N TYR A 398 4.04 14.29 -18.51
CA TYR A 398 5.21 13.43 -18.37
C TYR A 398 6.50 14.23 -18.55
N ALA A 399 7.51 13.95 -17.72
CA ALA A 399 8.85 14.52 -17.84
C ALA A 399 9.48 14.12 -19.18
N GLY A 400 10.02 15.09 -19.91
CA GLY A 400 10.63 14.89 -21.24
C GLY A 400 9.64 14.82 -22.41
N ASN A 401 8.34 14.63 -22.17
CA ASN A 401 7.35 14.52 -23.26
C ASN A 401 6.67 15.87 -23.53
N ILE A 402 7.12 16.56 -24.58
CA ILE A 402 6.60 17.88 -25.01
C ILE A 402 5.41 17.72 -25.99
N LEU A 403 5.12 16.50 -26.46
CA LEU A 403 4.19 16.22 -27.57
C LEU A 403 2.73 16.03 -27.12
N PHE A 404 2.19 16.96 -26.33
CA PHE A 404 0.74 17.01 -26.08
C PHE A 404 0.03 17.92 -27.10
N LEU A 405 -1.22 17.62 -27.46
CA LEU A 405 -2.05 18.36 -28.43
C LEU A 405 -2.24 19.87 -28.12
N ARG A 406 -1.87 20.31 -26.89
CA ARG A 406 -1.85 21.72 -26.44
C ARG A 406 -0.52 22.13 -25.78
N GLY A 407 0.53 21.31 -25.88
CA GLY A 407 1.82 21.53 -25.21
C GLY A 407 2.51 22.83 -25.63
N THR A 408 2.33 23.23 -26.89
CA THR A 408 2.86 24.50 -27.43
C THR A 408 2.22 25.73 -26.78
N GLU A 409 0.93 25.69 -26.44
CA GLU A 409 0.23 26.81 -25.82
C GLU A 409 0.60 26.97 -24.34
N VAL A 410 0.73 25.86 -23.62
CA VAL A 410 1.21 25.83 -22.23
C VAL A 410 2.67 26.31 -22.14
N LEU A 411 3.54 25.87 -23.04
CA LEU A 411 4.93 26.33 -23.13
C LEU A 411 5.02 27.83 -23.45
N ARG A 412 4.16 28.33 -24.35
CA ARG A 412 4.08 29.76 -24.66
C ARG A 412 3.68 30.57 -23.43
N MET A 413 2.66 30.14 -22.69
CA MET A 413 2.26 30.78 -21.44
C MET A 413 3.35 30.73 -20.36
N LEU A 414 4.04 29.60 -20.20
CA LEU A 414 5.16 29.47 -19.26
C LEU A 414 6.30 30.44 -19.59
N LYS A 415 6.67 30.56 -20.87
CA LYS A 415 7.68 31.54 -21.33
C LYS A 415 7.25 32.98 -21.11
N GLU A 416 5.97 33.29 -21.30
CA GLU A 416 5.43 34.63 -21.09
C GLU A 416 5.42 35.01 -19.59
N LEU A 417 5.02 34.07 -18.72
CA LEU A 417 5.14 34.21 -17.26
C LEU A 417 6.58 34.35 -16.79
N GLU A 418 7.52 33.61 -17.39
CA GLU A 418 8.95 33.72 -17.07
C GLU A 418 9.50 35.11 -17.42
N ARG A 419 9.11 35.66 -18.57
CA ARG A 419 9.46 37.02 -18.97
C ARG A 419 8.92 38.05 -17.97
N GLU A 420 7.66 37.95 -17.58
CA GLU A 420 7.07 38.85 -16.57
C GLU A 420 7.75 38.72 -15.19
N MET A 421 8.15 37.51 -14.81
CA MET A 421 8.89 37.27 -13.56
C MET A 421 10.29 37.89 -13.58
N LYS A 422 10.98 37.83 -14.72
CA LYS A 422 12.29 38.49 -14.95
C LYS A 422 12.16 40.01 -14.93
N GLU A 423 11.14 40.58 -15.57
CA GLU A 423 10.87 42.03 -15.58
C GLU A 423 10.55 42.58 -14.18
N LYS A 424 9.93 41.79 -13.31
CA LYS A 424 9.64 42.14 -11.91
C LYS A 424 10.82 41.91 -10.93
N GLY A 425 12.02 41.65 -11.44
CA GLY A 425 13.24 41.57 -10.62
C GLY A 425 13.38 40.31 -9.76
N ARG A 426 12.58 39.26 -10.00
CA ARG A 426 12.75 37.96 -9.31
C ARG A 426 13.80 37.13 -10.05
N SER A 427 15.07 37.39 -9.76
CA SER A 427 16.25 36.84 -10.46
C SER A 427 16.64 35.40 -10.07
N LYS A 428 15.67 34.54 -9.76
CA LYS A 428 15.90 33.10 -9.82
C LYS A 428 14.91 32.58 -10.85
N GLY A 429 15.40 32.42 -12.09
CA GLY A 429 14.67 31.69 -13.11
C GLY A 429 14.25 30.34 -12.53
N LEU A 430 13.14 29.79 -13.02
CA LEU A 430 12.87 28.37 -12.84
C LEU A 430 14.13 27.64 -13.34
N VAL A 431 14.96 27.19 -12.40
CA VAL A 431 15.94 26.16 -12.67
C VAL A 431 15.05 24.96 -12.97
N PHE A 432 14.76 24.74 -14.25
CA PHE A 432 14.67 23.38 -14.72
C PHE A 432 15.97 22.78 -14.21
N VAL A 433 15.91 21.97 -13.15
CA VAL A 433 17.00 21.04 -12.86
C VAL A 433 17.22 20.39 -14.20
N ASP A 434 18.38 20.65 -14.83
CA ASP A 434 18.69 20.22 -16.19
C ASP A 434 18.14 18.81 -16.35
N VAL A 435 16.96 18.73 -16.99
CA VAL A 435 16.42 17.46 -17.43
C VAL A 435 17.32 17.21 -18.61
N GLU A 436 18.39 16.47 -18.31
CA GLU A 436 19.50 16.05 -19.14
C GLU A 436 19.28 16.36 -20.63
N GLU A 437 20.25 17.01 -21.29
CA GLU A 437 20.30 17.09 -22.76
C GLU A 437 20.12 15.70 -23.44
N GLU A 438 20.23 14.61 -22.69
CA GLU A 438 19.89 13.22 -23.05
C GLU A 438 18.39 12.98 -23.37
N ALA A 439 17.45 13.83 -22.91
CA ALA A 439 16.03 13.70 -23.27
C ALA A 439 15.74 14.17 -24.70
N MET A 440 16.64 14.94 -25.34
CA MET A 440 16.48 15.31 -26.75
C MET A 440 16.89 14.20 -27.72
N GLU A 441 17.79 13.30 -27.32
CA GLU A 441 18.23 12.20 -28.18
C GLU A 441 17.19 11.07 -28.31
N GLU A 442 16.27 10.91 -27.35
CA GLU A 442 15.18 9.92 -27.45
C GLU A 442 14.03 10.33 -28.39
N THR A 443 14.05 11.56 -28.93
CA THR A 443 13.03 12.06 -29.87
C THR A 443 13.44 12.08 -31.34
N VAL A 444 14.65 11.60 -31.70
CA VAL A 444 15.11 11.60 -33.10
C VAL A 444 14.87 10.25 -33.80
N ASP A 445 14.63 9.17 -33.05
CA ASP A 445 14.37 7.83 -33.60
C ASP A 445 13.00 7.27 -33.14
N HIS A 446 11.90 7.91 -33.54
CA HIS A 446 10.58 7.26 -33.65
C HIS A 446 9.72 7.87 -34.75
#